data_AF-A0A1F7GKU7-F1
#
_entry.id   AF-A0A1F7GKU7-F1
#
_cell.length_a   1.000
_cell.length_b   1.000
_cell.length_c   1.000
_cell.angle_alpha   90.00
_cell.angle_beta   90.00
_cell.angle_gamma   90.00
#
_symmetry.space_group_name_H-M   'P 1'
#
loop_
_entity.id
_entity.type
_entity.pdbx_description
1 polymer ?
#
loop_
_entity_poly.entity_id
_entity_poly.type
_entity_poly.pdbx_seq_one_letter_code
_entity_poly.pdbx_strand_id
1 'polypeptide(L)' 'MKKKDLVKLREETIESLTKKAHVLKSEIAHMILDWKSNPPKNTNQISNKKRELANVLTILRQKQLTI' A
#
# COMPACT_ATOMS: atom_id res chain seq x y z
N MET A 1 -1.18 -7.52 5.86
CA MET A 1 -2.03 -7.90 4.73
C MET A 1 -2.15 -9.42 4.68
N LYS A 2 -3.37 -9.95 4.59
CA LYS A 2 -3.64 -11.41 4.58
C LYS A 2 -3.71 -11.92 3.14
N LYS A 3 -3.55 -13.23 2.94
CA LYS A 3 -3.60 -13.86 1.61
C LYS A 3 -4.90 -13.55 0.84
N LYS A 4 -6.04 -13.46 1.53
CA LYS A 4 -7.34 -13.13 0.94
C LYS A 4 -7.38 -11.72 0.33
N ASP A 5 -6.61 -10.79 0.87
CA ASP A 5 -6.56 -9.40 0.38
C ASP A 5 -5.77 -9.30 -0.94
N LEU A 6 -4.77 -10.17 -1.13
CA LEU A 6 -3.98 -10.24 -2.37
C LEU A 6 -4.83 -10.71 -3.55
N VAL A 7 -5.75 -11.65 -3.33
CA VAL A 7 -6.65 -12.16 -4.38
C VAL A 7 -7.56 -11.05 -4.87
N LYS A 8 -8.18 -10.29 -3.95
CA LYS A 8 -9.04 -9.15 -4.28
C LYS A 8 -8.30 -8.07 -5.08
N LEU A 9 -7.05 -7.75 -4.70
CA LEU A 9 -6.25 -6.79 -5.45
C LEU A 9 -5.93 -7.23 -6.88
N ARG A 10 -5.87 -8.54 -7.16
CA ARG A 10 -5.67 -9.04 -8.53
C ARG A 10 -6.92 -8.88 -9.39
N GLU A 11 -8.10 -8.74 -8.79
CA GLU A 11 -9.36 -8.49 -9.50
C GLU A 11 -9.55 -7.00 -9.81
N GLU A 12 -8.87 -6.10 -9.07
CA GLU A 12 -8.93 -4.66 -9.32
C GLU A 12 -8.31 -4.24 -10.67
N THR A 13 -8.75 -3.08 -11.20
CA THR A 13 -8.22 -2.49 -12.43
C THR A 13 -6.88 -1.79 -12.20
N ILE A 14 -6.10 -1.57 -13.28
CA ILE A 14 -4.84 -0.82 -13.25
C ILE A 14 -5.04 0.58 -12.65
N GLU A 15 -6.13 1.26 -13.02
CA GLU A 15 -6.47 2.58 -12.49
C GLU A 15 -6.75 2.56 -10.98
N SER A 16 -7.53 1.58 -10.51
CA SER A 16 -7.81 1.40 -9.08
C SER A 16 -6.53 1.15 -8.29
N LEU A 17 -5.68 0.25 -8.78
CA LEU A 17 -4.39 -0.06 -8.16
C LEU A 17 -3.45 1.15 -8.12
N THR A 18 -3.46 1.99 -9.16
CA THR A 18 -2.67 3.22 -9.22
C THR A 18 -3.16 4.24 -8.19
N LYS A 19 -4.48 4.46 -8.10
CA LYS A 19 -5.08 5.32 -7.07
C LYS A 19 -4.74 4.83 -5.66
N LYS A 20 -4.87 3.52 -5.43
CA LYS A 20 -4.57 2.89 -4.13
C LYS A 20 -3.10 3.02 -3.74
N ALA A 21 -2.17 2.84 -4.69
CA ALA A 21 -0.75 3.08 -4.48
C ALA A 21 -0.47 4.54 -4.10
N HIS A 22 -1.16 5.49 -4.74
CA HIS A 22 -0.98 6.91 -4.44
C HIS A 22 -1.49 7.27 -3.03
N VAL A 23 -2.67 6.79 -2.66
CA VAL A 23 -3.23 6.96 -1.31
C VAL A 23 -2.31 6.38 -0.26
N LEU A 24 -1.86 5.12 -0.43
CA LEU A 24 -0.93 4.47 0.51
C LEU A 24 0.38 5.25 0.67
N LYS A 25 0.91 5.80 -0.43
CA LYS A 25 2.11 6.64 -0.39
C LYS A 25 1.88 7.92 0.42
N SER A 26 0.77 8.61 0.20
CA SER A 26 0.41 9.83 0.94
C SER A 26 0.19 9.55 2.42
N GLU A 27 -0.51 8.46 2.75
CA GLU A 27 -0.71 8.04 4.13
C GLU A 27 0.61 7.72 4.85
N ILE A 28 1.54 7.03 4.19
CA ILE A 28 2.87 6.77 4.75
C ILE A 28 3.61 8.08 5.00
N ALA A 29 3.54 9.04 4.07
CA ALA A 29 4.19 10.34 4.24
C ALA A 29 3.62 11.11 5.44
N HIS A 30 2.29 11.17 5.57
CA HIS A 30 1.64 11.78 6.75
C HIS A 30 2.07 11.09 8.05
N MET A 31 2.05 9.76 8.09
CA MET A 31 2.48 9.02 9.28
C MET A 31 3.94 9.26 9.66
N ILE A 32 4.82 9.48 8.69
CA ILE A 32 6.24 9.80 8.96
C ILE A 32 6.37 11.21 9.56
N LEU A 33 5.60 12.19 9.06
CA LEU A 33 5.58 13.55 9.59
C LEU A 33 5.03 13.56 11.01
N ASP A 34 3.92 12.86 11.23
CA ASP A 34 3.26 12.77 12.53
C ASP A 34 4.09 12.00 13.55
N TRP A 35 4.98 11.10 13.10
CA TRP A 35 5.75 10.22 13.98
C TRP A 35 6.55 10.95 15.06
N LYS A 36 7.10 12.13 14.73
CA LYS A 36 7.92 12.91 15.66
C LYS A 36 7.08 13.66 16.68
N SER A 37 5.91 14.13 16.27
CA SER A 37 5.00 14.94 17.11
C SER A 37 4.03 14.07 17.91
N ASN A 38 3.67 12.91 17.38
CA ASN A 38 2.74 11.95 17.95
C ASN A 38 3.24 10.52 17.69
N PRO A 39 4.20 10.03 18.49
CA PRO A 39 4.74 8.69 18.31
C PRO A 39 3.62 7.64 18.45
N PRO A 40 3.39 6.80 17.44
CA PRO A 40 2.26 5.90 17.46
C PRO A 40 2.49 4.76 18.45
N LYS A 41 1.42 4.37 19.14
CA LYS A 41 1.39 3.22 20.06
C LYS A 41 1.85 1.91 19.41
N ASN A 42 1.66 1.78 18.09
CA ASN A 42 2.12 0.63 17.32
C ASN A 42 3.18 1.07 16.30
N THR A 43 4.43 0.78 16.61
CA THR A 43 5.60 1.13 15.78
C THR A 43 5.65 0.37 14.45
N ASN A 44 4.92 -0.74 14.33
CA ASN A 44 4.89 -1.54 13.11
C ASN A 44 3.92 -0.99 12.05
N GLN A 45 3.15 0.06 12.35
CA GLN A 45 2.13 0.56 11.42
C GLN A 45 2.74 1.03 10.09
N ILE A 46 3.81 1.83 10.11
CA ILE A 46 4.48 2.29 8.88
C ILE A 46 5.04 1.11 8.09
N SER A 47 5.70 0.16 8.77
CA SER A 47 6.26 -1.04 8.12
C SER A 47 5.16 -1.87 7.44
N ASN A 48 4.02 -2.05 8.12
CA ASN A 48 2.87 -2.75 7.57
C ASN A 48 2.28 -2.06 6.34
N LYS A 49 2.13 -0.72 6.35
CA LYS A 49 1.66 0.04 5.18
C LYS A 49 2.66 0.02 4.02
N LYS A 50 3.96 0.11 4.30
CA LYS A 50 5.00 -0.03 3.27
C LYS A 50 4.93 -1.39 2.57
N ARG A 51 4.72 -2.47 3.35
CA ARG A 51 4.51 -3.81 2.80
C ARG A 51 3.24 -3.91 1.95
N GLU A 52 2.15 -3.27 2.38
CA GLU A 52 0.93 -3.19 1.58
C GLU A 52 1.15 -2.46 0.26
N LEU A 53 1.81 -1.30 0.29
CA LEU A 53 2.21 -0.56 -0.91
C LEU A 53 3.05 -1.43 -1.86
N ALA A 54 4.03 -2.16 -1.34
CA ALA A 54 4.86 -3.06 -2.14
C ALA A 54 4.04 -4.14 -2.85
N ASN A 55 3.03 -4.71 -2.18
CA ASN A 55 2.14 -5.70 -2.79
C ASN A 55 1.28 -5.08 -3.90
N VAL A 56 0.71 -3.90 -3.68
CA VAL A 56 -0.08 -3.18 -4.69
C VAL A 56 0.76 -2.88 -5.93
N LEU A 57 1.98 -2.35 -5.73
CA LEU A 57 2.90 -2.05 -6.83
C LEU A 57 3.32 -3.31 -7.60
N THR A 58 3.54 -4.42 -6.89
CA THR A 58 3.88 -5.71 -7.52
C THR A 58 2.75 -6.20 -8.42
N ILE A 59 1.50 -6.18 -7.92
CA ILE A 59 0.33 -6.61 -8.70
C ILE A 59 0.07 -5.67 -9.88
N LEU A 60 0.22 -4.36 -9.66
CA LEU A 60 0.12 -3.36 -10.73
C LEU A 60 1.14 -3.65 -11.84
N ARG A 61 2.40 -3.90 -11.47
CA ARG A 61 3.46 -4.21 -12.44
C ARG A 61 3.20 -5.52 -13.17
N GLN A 62 2.72 -6.55 -12.47
CA GLN A 62 2.32 -7.81 -13.08
C GLN A 62 1.23 -7.59 -14.14
N LYS A 63 0.19 -6.82 -13.82
CA LYS A 63 -0.88 -6.49 -14.78
C LYS A 63 -0.37 -5.72 -15.99
N GLN A 64 0.52 -4.76 -15.81
CA GLN A 64 1.15 -4.00 -16.90
C GLN A 64 2.08 -4.82 -17.80
N LEU A 65 2.53 -6.00 -17.37
CA LEU A 65 3.41 -6.87 -18.14
C LEU A 65 2.64 -8.02 -18.83
N THR A 66 1.44 -8.33 -18.36
CA THR A 66 0.58 -9.41 -18.89
C THR A 66 -0.48 -8.89 -19.85
N ILE A 67 -0.88 -7.61 -19.71
CA ILE A 67 -1.72 -6.87 -20.65
C ILE A 67 -0.80 -6.09 -21.59
#